data_AF-Q93KZ5-F1
#
_entry.id   AF-Q93KZ5-F1
#
_cell.length_a   1.000
_cell.length_b   1.000
_cell.length_c   1.000
_cell.angle_alpha   90.00
_cell.angle_beta   90.00
_cell.angle_gamma   90.00
#
_symmetry.space_group_name_H-M   'P 1'
#
loop_
_entity.id
_entity.type
_entity.pdbx_description
1 polymer ?
#
loop_
_entity_poly.entity_id
_entity_poly.type
_entity_poly.pdbx_seq_one_letter_code
_entity_poly.pdbx_strand_id
1 'polypeptide(L)'
;MIFGRVPLHRLVVRLLGVLALSVLLAGCKKELYTGLSEQDVNEMMVALLENGVDASKDSADGGKSWKLNVDGDQLVHAMEVLRTRGLPRSKFDDLGNLFKKDGLVSTPTEERIRFIYGMSQELSSTLSKIDGVLVARVQIVLPNNDPLAQTAKPSSAAVFIKYRPSADITALIPQIKTLVMHSVEGLTYDQVSVTAVAADAVDLARSRPAAVIMPPWLVGLLAFGAVSIAAAGLFVVSRRPWTRAGAHEAGSAAPWRKRVAELAAHLRRRQRAN
;
A
#
# COMPACT_ATOMS: atom_id res chain seq x y z
N MET A 1 -35.47 -36.41 37.64
CA MET A 1 -34.26 -35.91 38.33
C MET A 1 -33.04 -36.18 37.46
N ILE A 2 -31.95 -35.44 37.64
CA ILE A 2 -30.67 -35.45 36.87
C ILE A 2 -30.62 -34.43 35.69
N PHE A 3 -30.83 -33.14 36.00
CA PHE A 3 -30.23 -32.05 35.22
C PHE A 3 -28.86 -31.76 35.83
N GLY A 4 -27.82 -32.35 35.28
CA GLY A 4 -26.45 -32.07 35.66
C GLY A 4 -26.14 -30.60 35.40
N ARG A 5 -25.94 -29.82 36.48
CA ARG A 5 -25.34 -28.49 36.44
C ARG A 5 -24.03 -28.61 35.67
N VAL A 6 -23.99 -28.22 34.40
CA VAL A 6 -22.71 -28.01 33.72
C VAL A 6 -22.04 -26.88 34.49
N PRO A 7 -20.95 -27.15 35.22
CA PRO A 7 -20.47 -26.20 36.20
C PRO A 7 -19.84 -25.03 35.44
N LEU A 8 -20.21 -23.81 35.85
CA LEU A 8 -19.79 -22.53 35.25
C LEU A 8 -18.27 -22.47 34.96
N HIS A 9 -17.46 -23.20 35.77
CA HIS A 9 -16.02 -23.34 35.58
C HIS A 9 -15.63 -23.93 34.21
N ARG A 10 -16.39 -24.89 33.65
CA ARG A 10 -16.03 -25.52 32.35
C ARG A 10 -16.21 -24.57 31.17
N LEU A 11 -17.17 -23.66 31.26
CA LEU A 11 -17.42 -22.65 30.23
C LEU A 11 -16.38 -21.52 30.29
N VAL A 12 -16.02 -21.09 31.51
CA VAL A 12 -14.94 -20.12 31.74
C VAL A 12 -13.59 -20.67 31.27
N VAL A 13 -13.27 -21.93 31.56
CA VAL A 13 -12.02 -22.59 31.12
C VAL A 13 -11.95 -22.68 29.59
N ARG A 14 -13.07 -22.95 28.91
CA ARG A 14 -13.12 -22.96 27.43
C ARG A 14 -12.93 -21.59 26.81
N LEU A 15 -13.57 -20.56 27.37
CA LEU A 15 -13.40 -19.16 26.93
C LEU A 15 -11.97 -18.67 27.16
N LEU A 16 -11.37 -19.00 28.31
CA LEU A 16 -9.96 -18.71 28.58
C LEU A 16 -9.03 -19.47 27.64
N GLY A 17 -9.36 -20.72 27.29
CA GLY A 17 -8.59 -21.51 26.32
C GLY A 17 -8.62 -20.91 24.92
N VAL A 18 -9.78 -20.45 24.45
CA VAL A 18 -9.90 -19.78 23.14
C VAL A 18 -9.18 -18.42 23.16
N LEU A 19 -9.31 -17.65 24.24
CA LEU A 19 -8.61 -16.37 24.39
C LEU A 19 -7.08 -16.57 24.41
N ALA A 20 -6.59 -17.56 25.17
CA ALA A 20 -5.17 -17.90 25.23
C ALA A 20 -4.65 -18.37 23.87
N LEU A 21 -5.42 -19.18 23.13
CA LEU A 21 -5.07 -19.60 21.78
C LEU A 21 -5.04 -18.43 20.78
N SER A 22 -5.97 -17.48 20.88
CA SER A 22 -5.95 -16.28 20.04
C SER A 22 -4.78 -15.34 20.35
N VAL A 23 -4.34 -15.27 21.62
CA VAL A 23 -3.15 -14.49 22.02
C VAL A 23 -1.87 -15.17 21.54
N LEU A 24 -1.83 -16.50 21.52
CA LEU A 24 -0.70 -17.28 20.96
C LEU A 24 -0.55 -17.14 19.43
N LEU A 25 -1.63 -16.77 18.73
CA LEU A 25 -1.60 -16.52 17.28
C LEU A 25 -1.19 -15.08 16.92
N ALA A 26 -1.01 -14.19 17.90
CA ALA A 26 -0.48 -12.85 17.65
C ALA A 26 1.04 -12.94 17.44
N GLY A 27 1.45 -13.29 16.23
CA GLY A 27 2.86 -13.22 15.81
C GLY A 27 3.40 -11.80 15.99
N CYS A 28 4.53 -11.66 16.69
CA CYS A 28 5.23 -10.38 16.77
C CYS A 28 5.93 -10.10 15.43
N LYS A 29 5.45 -9.07 14.73
CA LYS A 29 6.12 -8.55 13.54
C LYS A 29 7.45 -7.92 13.92
N LYS A 30 8.50 -8.23 13.17
CA LYS A 30 9.84 -7.64 13.29
C LYS A 30 10.07 -6.60 12.20
N GLU A 31 10.81 -5.56 12.57
CA GLU A 31 11.23 -4.50 11.66
C GLU A 31 12.32 -5.03 10.71
N LEU A 32 12.10 -4.89 9.40
CA LEU A 32 13.04 -5.31 8.36
C LEU A 32 13.82 -4.11 7.79
N TYR A 33 13.10 -3.04 7.45
CA TYR A 33 13.68 -1.78 6.96
C TYR A 33 12.90 -0.57 7.46
N THR A 34 13.58 0.57 7.57
CA THR A 34 13.00 1.87 7.93
C THR A 34 13.53 2.99 7.05
N GLY A 35 12.89 4.16 7.10
CA GLY A 35 13.30 5.30 6.30
C GLY A 35 13.05 5.12 4.80
N LEU A 36 12.14 4.22 4.43
CA LEU A 36 11.84 3.94 3.04
C LEU A 36 10.91 5.01 2.46
N SER A 37 11.08 5.29 1.16
CA SER A 37 10.07 6.07 0.43
C SER A 37 8.82 5.21 0.20
N GLU A 38 7.68 5.85 -0.07
CA GLU A 38 6.45 5.12 -0.36
C GLU A 38 6.61 4.17 -1.55
N GLN A 39 7.30 4.61 -2.60
CA GLN A 39 7.56 3.78 -3.78
C GLN A 39 8.42 2.57 -3.43
N ASP A 40 9.50 2.76 -2.67
CA ASP A 40 10.40 1.68 -2.26
C ASP A 40 9.64 0.66 -1.40
N VAL A 41 8.86 1.11 -0.41
CA VAL A 41 8.11 0.21 0.49
C VAL A 41 7.05 -0.58 -0.27
N ASN A 42 6.38 0.04 -1.25
CA ASN A 42 5.36 -0.63 -2.05
C ASN A 42 6.00 -1.69 -2.96
N GLU A 43 7.12 -1.38 -3.61
CA GLU A 43 7.84 -2.34 -4.47
C GLU A 43 8.35 -3.53 -3.65
N MET A 44 8.93 -3.27 -2.47
CA MET A 44 9.40 -4.32 -1.56
C MET A 44 8.24 -5.17 -1.02
N MET A 45 7.13 -4.56 -0.66
CA MET A 45 5.94 -5.26 -0.17
C MET A 45 5.37 -6.19 -1.25
N VAL A 46 5.23 -5.71 -2.50
CA VAL A 46 4.81 -6.57 -3.62
C VAL A 46 5.78 -7.73 -3.79
N ALA A 47 7.09 -7.47 -3.73
CA ALA A 47 8.08 -8.50 -3.92
C ALA A 47 8.04 -9.61 -2.85
N LEU A 48 7.76 -9.25 -1.60
CA LEU A 48 7.59 -10.18 -0.49
C LEU A 48 6.30 -11.00 -0.64
N LEU A 49 5.17 -10.34 -0.93
CA LEU A 49 3.87 -10.99 -1.08
C LEU A 49 3.85 -12.00 -2.23
N GLU A 50 4.52 -11.71 -3.36
CA GLU A 50 4.67 -12.65 -4.48
C GLU A 50 5.44 -13.93 -4.13
N ASN A 51 6.29 -13.87 -3.10
CA ASN A 51 7.07 -15.01 -2.61
C ASN A 51 6.45 -15.62 -1.33
N GLY A 52 5.21 -15.26 -1.00
CA GLY A 52 4.49 -15.82 0.15
C GLY A 52 5.00 -15.33 1.51
N VAL A 53 5.72 -14.21 1.55
CA VAL A 53 6.15 -13.56 2.79
C VAL A 53 5.11 -12.52 3.21
N ASP A 54 4.56 -12.68 4.40
CA ASP A 54 3.61 -11.73 4.96
C ASP A 54 4.36 -10.47 5.42
N ALA A 55 4.06 -9.35 4.76
CA ALA A 55 4.68 -8.06 5.02
C ALA A 55 3.63 -7.00 5.33
N SER A 56 3.90 -6.11 6.29
CA SER A 56 3.10 -4.92 6.54
C SER A 56 3.94 -3.66 6.52
N LYS A 57 3.34 -2.57 6.04
CA LYS A 57 3.93 -1.24 6.08
C LYS A 57 3.30 -0.40 7.18
N ASP A 58 4.14 0.33 7.91
CA ASP A 58 3.73 1.29 8.92
C ASP A 58 4.48 2.60 8.70
N SER A 59 3.91 3.73 9.13
CA SER A 59 4.56 5.03 9.03
C SER A 59 4.46 5.76 10.36
N ALA A 60 5.60 6.06 10.98
CA ALA A 60 5.67 6.83 12.22
C ALA A 60 5.40 8.34 12.00
N ASP A 61 5.75 8.86 10.81
CA ASP A 61 5.83 10.31 10.55
C ASP A 61 4.73 10.83 9.61
N GLY A 62 3.56 10.17 9.59
CA GLY A 62 2.44 10.58 8.73
C GLY A 62 2.71 10.53 7.22
N GLY A 63 3.56 9.61 6.76
CA GLY A 63 3.80 9.30 5.35
C GLY A 63 5.16 9.75 4.80
N LYS A 64 5.97 10.47 5.59
CA LYS A 64 7.31 10.91 5.16
C LYS A 64 8.33 9.77 5.11
N SER A 65 8.23 8.84 6.04
CA SER A 65 9.10 7.69 6.15
C SER A 65 8.24 6.44 6.38
N TRP A 66 8.54 5.37 5.66
CA TRP A 66 7.84 4.10 5.78
C TRP A 66 8.76 3.04 6.39
N LYS A 67 8.15 2.20 7.22
CA LYS A 67 8.75 1.02 7.82
C LYS A 67 8.13 -0.21 7.19
N LEU A 68 8.97 -1.22 6.91
CA LEU A 68 8.56 -2.51 6.41
C LEU A 68 8.78 -3.56 7.50
N ASN A 69 7.69 -4.21 7.90
CA ASN A 69 7.65 -5.20 8.97
C ASN A 69 7.26 -6.57 8.39
N VAL A 70 7.89 -7.64 8.88
CA VAL A 70 7.61 -9.04 8.49
C VAL A 70 7.52 -9.92 9.72
N ASP A 71 6.96 -11.12 9.58
CA ASP A 71 6.93 -12.07 10.69
C ASP A 71 8.35 -12.54 11.07
N GLY A 72 8.57 -12.70 12.38
CA GLY A 72 9.91 -12.89 12.92
C GLY A 72 10.60 -14.20 12.55
N ASP A 73 9.83 -15.19 12.08
CA ASP A 73 10.24 -16.47 11.51
C ASP A 73 10.61 -16.37 10.02
N GLN A 74 9.98 -15.46 9.28
CA GLN A 74 10.21 -15.23 7.85
C GLN A 74 11.32 -14.22 7.56
N LEU A 75 11.91 -13.57 8.57
CA LEU A 75 12.90 -12.49 8.41
C LEU A 75 14.07 -12.84 7.47
N VAL A 76 14.67 -14.03 7.61
CA VAL A 76 15.81 -14.45 6.79
C VAL A 76 15.39 -14.67 5.34
N HIS A 77 14.25 -15.35 5.13
CA HIS A 77 13.69 -15.58 3.81
C HIS A 77 13.32 -14.25 3.12
N ALA A 78 12.72 -13.32 3.85
CA ALA A 78 12.39 -11.98 3.36
C ALA A 78 13.65 -11.22 2.88
N MET A 79 14.74 -11.27 3.64
CA MET A 79 16.01 -10.65 3.23
C MET A 79 16.58 -11.28 1.96
N GLU A 80 16.50 -12.60 1.82
CA GLU A 80 16.97 -13.31 0.63
C GLU A 80 16.14 -12.95 -0.62
N VAL A 81 14.81 -12.92 -0.49
CA VAL A 81 13.89 -12.50 -1.56
C VAL A 81 14.18 -11.07 -2.02
N LEU A 82 14.41 -10.14 -1.08
CA LEU A 82 14.73 -8.76 -1.44
C LEU A 82 16.10 -8.62 -2.08
N ARG A 83 17.12 -9.34 -1.57
CA ARG A 83 18.49 -9.32 -2.13
C ARG A 83 18.55 -9.89 -3.53
N THR A 84 17.88 -11.00 -3.80
CA THR A 84 17.83 -11.62 -5.13
C THR A 84 17.16 -10.71 -6.16
N ARG A 85 16.26 -9.83 -5.73
CA ARG A 85 15.62 -8.79 -6.57
C ARG A 85 16.33 -7.43 -6.57
N GLY A 86 17.46 -7.30 -5.86
CA GLY A 86 18.24 -6.06 -5.80
C GLY A 86 17.51 -4.91 -5.08
N LEU A 87 16.64 -5.22 -4.13
CA LEU A 87 15.88 -4.24 -3.35
C LEU A 87 16.51 -3.98 -1.97
N PRO A 88 16.39 -2.75 -1.41
CA PRO A 88 15.86 -1.55 -2.04
C PRO A 88 16.79 -1.02 -3.14
N ARG A 89 16.23 -0.38 -4.17
CA ARG A 89 17.04 0.14 -5.29
C ARG A 89 17.96 1.26 -4.82
N SER A 90 19.19 1.26 -5.30
CA SER A 90 20.11 2.38 -5.08
C SER A 90 19.54 3.65 -5.70
N LYS A 91 19.52 4.73 -4.91
CA LYS A 91 19.20 6.07 -5.39
C LYS A 91 20.49 6.69 -5.94
N PHE A 92 20.41 7.22 -7.15
CA PHE A 92 21.51 7.93 -7.78
C PHE A 92 21.14 9.41 -7.85
N ASP A 93 22.12 10.27 -7.57
CA ASP A 93 21.94 11.69 -7.77
C ASP A 93 21.72 11.97 -9.26
N ASP A 94 20.74 12.81 -9.55
CA ASP A 94 20.53 13.31 -10.89
C ASP A 94 21.41 14.54 -11.16
N LEU A 95 21.56 14.83 -12.44
CA LEU A 95 22.41 15.92 -12.90
C LEU A 95 21.87 17.31 -12.47
N GLY A 96 20.57 17.42 -12.19
CA GLY A 96 19.94 18.62 -11.63
C GLY A 96 20.32 18.85 -10.17
N ASN A 97 20.47 17.78 -9.39
CA ASN A 97 20.89 17.81 -8.00
C ASN A 97 22.40 18.10 -7.86
N LEU A 98 23.21 17.62 -8.81
CA LEU A 98 24.66 17.84 -8.82
C LEU A 98 25.06 19.25 -9.30
N PHE A 99 24.27 19.88 -10.18
CA PHE A 99 24.53 21.22 -10.72
C PHE A 99 23.39 22.21 -10.41
N LYS A 100 23.03 22.30 -9.12
CA LYS A 100 22.15 23.38 -8.64
C LYS A 100 22.81 24.72 -8.94
N LYS A 101 22.04 25.71 -9.42
CA LYS A 101 22.50 27.07 -9.75
C LYS A 101 22.85 27.85 -8.47
N ASP A 102 23.86 27.40 -7.74
CA ASP A 102 24.29 28.02 -6.48
C ASP A 102 25.38 29.09 -6.73
N GLY A 103 25.90 29.19 -7.96
CA GLY A 103 26.81 30.25 -8.41
C GLY A 103 26.10 31.40 -9.14
N LEU A 104 26.64 32.61 -9.04
CA LEU A 104 26.10 33.82 -9.69
C LEU A 104 26.09 33.75 -11.24
N VAL A 105 26.92 32.89 -11.85
CA VAL A 105 27.04 32.71 -13.32
C VAL A 105 27.36 31.26 -13.66
N SER A 106 26.62 30.65 -14.60
CA SER A 106 26.89 29.30 -15.12
C SER A 106 28.02 29.30 -16.16
N THR A 107 28.85 28.25 -16.15
CA THR A 107 29.90 28.08 -17.18
C THR A 107 29.31 27.55 -18.49
N PRO A 108 29.92 27.82 -19.66
CA PRO A 108 29.44 27.26 -20.94
C PRO A 108 29.34 25.72 -20.94
N THR A 109 30.26 25.05 -20.24
CA THR A 109 30.24 23.60 -20.06
C THR A 109 29.03 23.13 -19.26
N GLU A 110 28.70 23.85 -18.17
CA GLU A 110 27.54 23.54 -17.32
C GLU A 110 26.22 23.74 -18.07
N GLU A 111 26.08 24.84 -18.80
CA GLU A 111 24.88 25.11 -19.61
C GLU A 111 24.68 24.03 -20.68
N ARG A 112 25.75 23.63 -21.35
CA ARG A 112 25.73 22.54 -22.32
C ARG A 112 25.32 21.21 -21.68
N ILE A 113 25.91 20.86 -20.54
CA ILE A 113 25.57 19.63 -19.81
C ILE A 113 24.08 19.64 -19.42
N ARG A 114 23.57 20.78 -18.95
CA ARG A 114 22.14 20.96 -18.62
C ARG A 114 21.25 20.84 -19.85
N PHE A 115 21.64 21.40 -20.99
CA PHE A 115 20.93 21.27 -22.26
C PHE A 115 20.82 19.80 -22.70
N ILE A 116 21.95 19.07 -22.71
CA ILE A 116 22.00 17.64 -23.08
C ILE A 116 21.12 16.80 -22.15
N TYR A 117 21.19 17.07 -20.84
CA TYR A 117 20.35 16.38 -19.86
C TYR A 117 18.86 16.69 -20.06
N GLY A 118 18.52 17.96 -20.30
CA GLY A 118 17.14 18.39 -20.60
C GLY A 118 16.58 17.69 -21.83
N MET A 119 17.32 17.65 -22.93
CA MET A 119 16.91 16.91 -24.13
C MET A 119 16.74 15.41 -23.86
N SER A 120 17.65 14.81 -23.08
CA SER A 120 17.56 13.41 -22.69
C SER A 120 16.29 13.12 -21.88
N GLN A 121 15.90 14.02 -20.97
CA GLN A 121 14.66 13.92 -20.20
C GLN A 121 13.42 14.11 -21.06
N GLU A 122 13.41 15.09 -21.97
CA GLU A 122 12.27 15.34 -22.85
C GLU A 122 12.02 14.16 -23.79
N LEU A 123 13.08 13.58 -24.36
CA LEU A 123 12.97 12.37 -25.17
C LEU A 123 12.54 11.15 -24.35
N SER A 124 13.08 10.98 -23.14
CA SER A 124 12.66 9.90 -22.24
C SER A 124 11.17 10.02 -21.90
N SER A 125 10.70 11.23 -21.58
CA SER A 125 9.30 11.55 -21.31
C SER A 125 8.42 11.27 -22.53
N THR A 126 8.82 11.72 -23.72
CA THR A 126 8.09 11.50 -24.97
C THR A 126 7.96 10.02 -25.31
N LEU A 127 9.05 9.26 -25.26
CA LEU A 127 9.03 7.82 -25.53
C LEU A 127 8.25 7.04 -24.47
N SER A 128 8.22 7.50 -23.23
CA SER A 128 7.43 6.86 -22.16
C SER A 128 5.92 6.96 -22.38
N LYS A 129 5.45 7.89 -23.22
CA LYS A 129 4.03 8.05 -23.57
C LYS A 129 3.57 7.10 -24.67
N ILE A 130 4.48 6.33 -25.29
CA ILE A 130 4.13 5.33 -26.29
C ILE A 130 3.41 4.17 -25.61
N ASP A 131 2.29 3.74 -26.20
CA ASP A 131 1.50 2.64 -25.68
C ASP A 131 2.34 1.36 -25.53
N GLY A 132 2.27 0.76 -24.33
CA GLY A 132 3.04 -0.43 -24.00
C GLY A 132 4.44 -0.16 -23.47
N VAL A 133 4.96 1.08 -23.54
CA VAL A 133 6.20 1.47 -22.86
C VAL A 133 5.93 1.74 -21.39
N LEU A 134 6.72 1.12 -20.52
CA LEU A 134 6.63 1.28 -19.06
C LEU A 134 7.72 2.22 -18.53
N VAL A 135 8.93 2.10 -19.09
CA VAL A 135 10.07 2.95 -18.76
C VAL A 135 10.83 3.24 -20.04
N ALA A 136 11.14 4.50 -20.29
CA ALA A 136 12.07 4.91 -21.33
C ALA A 136 13.19 5.74 -20.71
N ARG A 137 14.44 5.47 -21.12
CA ARG A 137 15.64 6.21 -20.73
C ARG A 137 16.45 6.49 -21.98
N VAL A 138 16.72 7.75 -22.25
CA VAL A 138 17.55 8.19 -23.38
C VAL A 138 18.82 8.81 -22.83
N GLN A 139 19.95 8.45 -23.41
CA GLN A 139 21.27 8.97 -23.08
C GLN A 139 21.88 9.53 -24.36
N ILE A 140 22.15 10.82 -24.38
CA ILE A 140 22.69 11.52 -25.53
C ILE A 140 24.16 11.86 -25.28
N VAL A 141 25.00 11.60 -26.27
CA VAL A 141 26.40 12.03 -26.30
C VAL A 141 26.57 13.01 -27.45
N LEU A 142 26.88 14.26 -27.11
CA LEU A 142 27.09 15.36 -28.05
C LEU A 142 28.55 15.83 -27.97
N PRO A 143 29.42 15.43 -28.90
CA PRO A 143 30.84 15.76 -28.85
C PRO A 143 31.09 17.26 -29.03
N ASN A 144 32.15 17.77 -28.40
CA ASN A 144 32.59 19.14 -28.64
C ASN A 144 33.42 19.18 -29.92
N ASN A 145 32.80 19.60 -31.02
CA ASN A 145 33.48 19.70 -32.31
C ASN A 145 34.28 20.99 -32.35
N ASP A 146 35.60 20.87 -32.49
CA ASP A 146 36.49 22.00 -32.70
C ASP A 146 36.30 22.50 -34.15
N PRO A 147 36.02 23.80 -34.38
CA PRO A 147 35.89 24.36 -35.73
C PRO A 147 37.14 24.20 -36.60
N LEU A 148 38.31 23.93 -35.99
CA LEU A 148 39.57 23.64 -36.71
C LEU A 148 39.78 22.15 -36.97
N ALA A 149 38.95 21.26 -36.41
CA ALA A 149 39.04 19.83 -36.67
C ALA A 149 38.58 19.50 -38.09
N GLN A 150 39.39 18.72 -38.80
CA GLN A 150 39.09 18.29 -40.19
C GLN A 150 37.89 17.32 -40.27
N THR A 151 37.46 16.73 -39.15
CA THR A 151 36.33 15.80 -39.11
C THR A 151 35.56 15.98 -37.81
N ALA A 152 34.27 16.28 -37.92
CA ALA A 152 33.37 16.34 -36.78
C ALA A 152 33.12 14.93 -36.24
N LYS A 153 33.17 14.78 -34.92
CA LYS A 153 32.75 13.52 -34.28
C LYS A 153 31.22 13.43 -34.37
N PRO A 154 30.65 12.29 -34.76
CA PRO A 154 29.21 12.14 -34.84
C PRO A 154 28.60 12.14 -33.43
N SER A 155 27.38 12.66 -33.31
CA SER A 155 26.56 12.50 -32.10
C SER A 155 26.09 11.05 -32.01
N SER A 156 25.86 10.56 -30.79
CA SER A 156 25.32 9.22 -30.57
C SER A 156 24.27 9.20 -29.47
N ALA A 157 23.31 8.28 -29.56
CA ALA A 157 22.27 8.10 -28.55
C ALA A 157 22.05 6.63 -28.22
N ALA A 158 21.86 6.35 -26.93
CA ALA A 158 21.42 5.06 -26.43
C ALA A 158 20.02 5.20 -25.83
N VAL A 159 19.12 4.33 -26.25
CA VAL A 159 17.71 4.31 -25.83
C VAL A 159 17.43 2.97 -25.17
N PHE A 160 17.04 3.01 -23.91
CA PHE A 160 16.58 1.85 -23.17
C PHE A 160 15.06 1.92 -22.99
N ILE A 161 14.37 0.83 -23.31
CA ILE A 161 12.92 0.73 -23.23
C ILE A 161 12.55 -0.53 -22.47
N LYS A 162 11.85 -0.37 -21.34
CA LYS A 162 11.13 -1.46 -20.69
C LYS A 162 9.67 -1.42 -21.15
N TYR A 163 9.13 -2.54 -21.62
CA TYR A 163 7.80 -2.58 -22.21
C TYR A 163 6.94 -3.75 -21.71
N ARG A 164 5.62 -3.65 -21.89
CA ARG A 164 4.67 -4.71 -21.55
C ARG A 164 4.83 -5.90 -22.52
N PRO A 165 4.84 -7.16 -22.06
CA PRO A 165 4.93 -8.32 -22.94
C PRO A 165 3.84 -8.42 -24.02
N SER A 166 2.69 -7.78 -23.81
CA SER A 166 1.58 -7.73 -24.77
C SER A 166 1.77 -6.71 -25.89
N ALA A 167 2.79 -5.85 -25.83
CA ALA A 167 3.05 -4.79 -26.80
C ALA A 167 4.15 -5.20 -27.79
N ASP A 168 3.92 -4.95 -29.08
CA ASP A 168 4.93 -5.15 -30.12
C ASP A 168 5.83 -3.93 -30.27
N ILE A 169 6.73 -3.73 -29.30
CA ILE A 169 7.71 -2.64 -29.35
C ILE A 169 8.75 -2.85 -30.44
N THR A 170 9.03 -4.10 -30.82
CA THR A 170 10.03 -4.40 -31.86
C THR A 170 9.63 -3.81 -33.20
N ALA A 171 8.35 -3.83 -33.56
CA ALA A 171 7.83 -3.17 -34.75
C ALA A 171 7.96 -1.63 -34.72
N LEU A 172 8.03 -1.03 -33.53
CA LEU A 172 8.15 0.43 -33.33
C LEU A 172 9.59 0.94 -33.27
N ILE A 173 10.60 0.05 -33.18
CA ILE A 173 12.02 0.43 -33.07
C ILE A 173 12.47 1.37 -34.21
N PRO A 174 12.12 1.13 -35.49
CA PRO A 174 12.52 2.03 -36.56
C PRO A 174 11.98 3.46 -36.38
N GLN A 175 10.71 3.60 -35.99
CA GLN A 175 10.07 4.90 -35.75
C GLN A 175 10.69 5.60 -34.54
N ILE A 176 11.02 4.85 -33.49
CA ILE A 176 11.73 5.37 -32.31
C ILE A 176 13.11 5.89 -32.73
N LYS A 177 13.88 5.12 -33.52
CA LYS A 177 15.18 5.57 -34.03
C LYS A 177 15.04 6.85 -34.87
N THR A 178 14.07 6.91 -35.78
CA THR A 178 13.80 8.09 -36.60
C THR A 178 13.43 9.31 -35.76
N LEU A 179 12.59 9.15 -34.74
CA LEU A 179 12.21 10.23 -33.82
C LEU A 179 13.44 10.77 -33.09
N VAL A 180 14.25 9.90 -32.49
CA VAL A 180 15.46 10.30 -31.75
C VAL A 180 16.47 10.97 -32.68
N MET A 181 16.70 10.40 -33.87
CA MET A 181 17.58 10.98 -34.90
C MET A 181 17.20 12.41 -35.25
N HIS A 182 15.92 12.70 -35.49
CA HIS A 182 15.46 14.05 -35.84
C HIS A 182 15.36 15.02 -34.66
N SER A 183 15.49 14.53 -33.42
CA SER A 183 15.40 15.35 -32.21
C SER A 183 16.75 15.84 -31.69
N VAL A 184 17.86 15.32 -32.23
CA VAL A 184 19.23 15.64 -31.76
C VAL A 184 20.10 16.04 -32.95
N GLU A 185 20.80 17.16 -32.82
CA GLU A 185 21.69 17.65 -33.85
C GLU A 185 22.88 16.70 -34.11
N GLY A 186 23.20 16.49 -35.38
CA GLY A 186 24.34 15.67 -35.81
C GLY A 186 24.20 14.17 -35.52
N LEU A 187 23.00 13.72 -35.13
CA LEU A 187 22.70 12.32 -34.89
C LEU A 187 22.26 11.63 -36.18
N THR A 188 22.82 10.48 -36.48
CA THR A 188 22.44 9.66 -37.63
C THR A 188 21.78 8.37 -37.19
N TYR A 189 21.02 7.73 -38.07
CA TYR A 189 20.26 6.51 -37.77
C TYR A 189 21.14 5.39 -37.20
N ASP A 190 22.35 5.23 -37.74
CA ASP A 190 23.30 4.19 -37.32
C ASP A 190 23.91 4.47 -35.93
N GLN A 191 23.86 5.72 -35.47
CA GLN A 191 24.36 6.14 -34.16
C GLN A 191 23.28 6.13 -33.07
N VAL A 192 22.09 5.59 -33.37
CA VAL A 192 21.03 5.32 -32.39
C VAL A 192 20.96 3.84 -32.08
N SER A 193 21.34 3.48 -30.84
CA SER A 193 21.19 2.14 -30.31
C SER A 193 19.94 2.05 -29.45
N VAL A 194 19.09 1.06 -29.73
CA VAL A 194 17.83 0.83 -28.99
C VAL A 194 17.86 -0.56 -28.39
N THR A 195 17.72 -0.63 -27.07
CA THR A 195 17.62 -1.87 -26.30
C THR A 195 16.24 -1.95 -25.67
N ALA A 196 15.45 -2.94 -26.08
CA ALA A 196 14.11 -3.19 -25.57
C ALA A 196 14.09 -4.44 -24.68
N VAL A 197 13.52 -4.33 -23.48
CA VAL A 197 13.40 -5.42 -22.51
C VAL A 197 11.94 -5.57 -22.08
N ALA A 198 11.39 -6.77 -22.22
CA ALA A 198 10.04 -7.06 -21.74
C ALA A 198 10.01 -7.03 -20.20
N ALA A 199 8.94 -6.48 -19.63
CA ALA A 199 8.69 -6.52 -18.21
C ALA A 199 8.19 -7.89 -17.76
N ASP A 200 8.55 -8.26 -16.53
CA ASP A 200 8.02 -9.46 -15.90
C ASP A 200 6.49 -9.36 -15.77
N ALA A 201 5.80 -10.44 -16.16
CA ALA A 201 4.35 -10.52 -15.98
C ALA A 201 4.06 -10.70 -14.48
N VAL A 202 3.25 -9.79 -13.92
CA VAL A 202 2.73 -9.97 -12.55
C VAL A 202 1.72 -11.11 -12.58
N ASP A 203 2.11 -12.27 -12.04
CA ASP A 203 1.23 -13.43 -11.94
C ASP A 203 0.29 -13.30 -10.72
N LEU A 204 -0.84 -12.63 -10.97
CA LEU A 204 -1.90 -12.44 -9.97
C LEU A 204 -2.54 -13.77 -9.50
N ALA A 205 -2.33 -14.88 -10.20
CA ALA A 205 -2.87 -16.18 -9.79
C ALA A 205 -2.14 -16.74 -8.56
N ARG A 206 -0.86 -16.40 -8.39
CA ARG A 206 -0.04 -16.78 -7.23
C ARG A 206 -0.45 -16.02 -5.95
N SER A 207 -1.05 -14.84 -6.11
CA SER A 207 -1.45 -13.96 -5.00
C SER A 207 -2.79 -14.32 -4.35
N ARG A 208 -3.47 -15.39 -4.79
CA ARG A 208 -4.69 -15.82 -4.10
C ARG A 208 -4.30 -16.35 -2.72
N PRO A 209 -4.73 -15.72 -1.61
CA PRO A 209 -4.51 -16.33 -0.31
C PRO A 209 -5.08 -17.73 -0.37
N ALA A 210 -4.32 -18.72 0.07
CA ALA A 210 -4.78 -20.09 0.15
C ALA A 210 -6.14 -20.04 0.87
N ALA A 211 -7.21 -20.30 0.14
CA ALA A 211 -8.53 -20.29 0.73
C ALA A 211 -8.46 -21.28 1.89
N VAL A 212 -8.70 -20.80 3.11
CA VAL A 212 -8.72 -21.68 4.27
C VAL A 212 -9.93 -22.59 4.07
N ILE A 213 -9.70 -23.76 3.47
CA ILE A 213 -10.72 -24.79 3.31
C ILE A 213 -10.91 -25.38 4.71
N MET A 214 -11.71 -24.70 5.53
CA MET A 214 -12.16 -25.27 6.80
C MET A 214 -13.03 -26.47 6.46
N PRO A 215 -12.71 -27.66 6.96
CA PRO A 215 -13.55 -28.81 6.71
C PRO A 215 -14.95 -28.55 7.30
N PRO A 216 -16.04 -28.96 6.62
CA PRO A 216 -17.40 -28.53 6.92
C PRO A 216 -17.86 -28.86 8.35
N TRP A 217 -17.28 -29.90 8.98
CA TRP A 217 -17.53 -30.23 10.37
C TRP A 217 -17.03 -29.16 11.36
N LEU A 218 -15.94 -28.46 11.03
CA LEU A 218 -15.33 -27.44 11.88
C LEU A 218 -16.15 -26.13 11.87
N VAL A 219 -16.72 -25.79 10.71
CA VAL A 219 -17.72 -24.71 10.57
C VAL A 219 -18.99 -25.05 11.38
N GLY A 220 -19.45 -26.31 11.28
CA GLY A 220 -20.58 -26.80 12.06
C GLY A 220 -20.35 -26.69 13.56
N LEU A 221 -19.18 -27.10 14.06
CA LEU A 221 -18.82 -26.99 15.48
C LEU A 221 -18.72 -25.55 15.98
N LEU A 222 -18.17 -24.63 15.17
CA LEU A 222 -18.08 -23.22 15.53
C LEU A 222 -19.47 -22.56 15.57
N ALA A 223 -20.34 -22.85 14.60
CA ALA A 223 -21.72 -22.38 14.59
C ALA A 223 -22.51 -22.93 15.79
N PHE A 224 -22.36 -24.23 16.09
CA PHE A 224 -22.99 -24.83 17.27
C PHE A 224 -22.47 -24.22 18.57
N GLY A 225 -21.16 -23.97 18.65
CA GLY A 225 -20.51 -23.31 19.79
C GLY A 225 -21.05 -21.90 20.02
N ALA A 226 -21.18 -21.09 18.97
CA ALA A 226 -21.72 -19.73 19.05
C ALA A 226 -23.19 -19.71 19.49
N VAL A 227 -24.02 -20.59 18.93
CA VAL A 227 -25.43 -20.75 19.33
C VAL A 227 -25.55 -21.19 20.78
N SER A 228 -24.68 -22.11 21.22
CA SER A 228 -24.65 -22.58 22.61
C SER A 228 -24.29 -21.47 23.59
N ILE A 229 -23.34 -20.59 23.21
CA ILE A 229 -22.92 -19.44 24.04
C ILE A 229 -24.03 -18.39 24.11
N ALA A 230 -24.70 -18.09 22.98
CA ALA A 230 -25.82 -17.16 22.95
C ALA A 230 -27.01 -17.66 23.80
N ALA A 231 -27.34 -18.96 23.68
CA ALA A 231 -28.39 -19.59 24.48
C ALA A 231 -28.04 -19.61 25.98
N ALA A 232 -26.78 -19.88 26.34
CA ALA A 232 -26.32 -19.83 27.73
C ALA A 232 -26.34 -18.40 28.29
N GLY A 233 -25.95 -17.39 27.50
CA GLY A 233 -26.03 -15.98 27.87
C GLY A 233 -27.46 -15.52 28.14
N LEU A 234 -28.39 -15.85 27.23
CA LEU A 234 -29.81 -15.55 27.37
C LEU A 234 -30.41 -16.26 28.61
N PHE A 235 -30.01 -17.50 28.86
CA PHE A 235 -30.45 -18.25 30.03
C PHE A 235 -29.94 -17.67 31.35
N VAL A 236 -28.69 -17.20 31.41
CA VAL A 236 -28.14 -16.52 32.59
C VAL A 236 -28.81 -15.16 32.83
N VAL A 237 -29.13 -14.39 31.79
CA VAL A 237 -29.88 -13.13 31.90
C VAL A 237 -31.31 -13.40 32.38
N SER A 238 -31.97 -14.43 31.87
CA SER A 238 -33.33 -14.82 32.29
C SER A 238 -33.40 -15.37 33.72
N ARG A 239 -32.27 -15.86 34.26
CA ARG A 239 -32.16 -16.42 35.62
C ARG A 239 -31.48 -15.50 36.62
N ARG A 240 -31.06 -14.29 36.23
CA ARG A 240 -30.65 -13.27 37.22
C ARG A 240 -31.89 -12.91 38.03
N PRO A 241 -31.97 -13.28 39.32
CA PRO A 241 -33.05 -12.80 40.17
C PRO A 241 -32.89 -11.29 40.21
N TRP A 242 -33.97 -10.58 39.88
CA TRP A 242 -34.06 -9.13 40.00
C TRP A 242 -33.86 -8.80 41.48
N THR A 243 -32.61 -8.61 41.89
CA THR A 243 -32.28 -8.13 43.22
C THR A 243 -32.92 -6.77 43.34
N ARG A 244 -34.00 -6.71 44.13
CA ARG A 244 -34.62 -5.49 44.65
C ARG A 244 -33.55 -4.73 45.44
N ALA A 245 -32.66 -4.04 44.74
CA ALA A 245 -31.84 -2.99 45.29
C ALA A 245 -32.57 -1.67 44.96
N GLY A 246 -33.13 -1.04 46.00
CA GLY A 246 -33.72 0.30 45.90
C GLY A 246 -35.22 0.39 46.20
N ALA A 247 -35.69 -0.21 47.29
CA ALA A 247 -36.96 0.17 47.91
C ALA A 247 -36.70 0.74 49.31
N HIS A 248 -35.99 1.88 49.35
CA HIS A 248 -35.99 2.81 50.49
C HIS A 248 -35.44 4.15 50.01
N GLU A 249 -36.23 4.86 49.20
CA GLU A 249 -36.27 6.32 49.26
C GLU A 249 -37.62 6.78 48.72
N ALA A 250 -38.50 7.10 49.67
CA ALA A 250 -39.74 7.80 49.41
C ALA A 250 -39.40 9.22 48.96
N GLY A 251 -40.03 9.67 47.87
CA GLY A 251 -40.17 11.11 47.58
C GLY A 251 -39.59 11.56 46.25
N SER A 252 -40.36 11.40 45.17
CA SER A 252 -40.70 12.53 44.29
C SER A 252 -41.61 12.06 43.16
N ALA A 253 -42.86 12.49 43.25
CA ALA A 253 -43.84 12.34 42.19
C ALA A 253 -43.33 13.04 40.92
N ALA A 254 -43.36 12.32 39.80
CA ALA A 254 -42.92 12.77 38.50
C ALA A 254 -43.55 14.15 38.12
N PRO A 255 -42.75 15.21 37.91
CA PRO A 255 -43.21 16.60 37.78
C PRO A 255 -44.04 16.89 36.52
N TRP A 256 -44.10 15.97 35.55
CA TRP A 256 -44.88 16.14 34.32
C TRP A 256 -46.39 16.01 34.53
N ARG A 257 -46.84 15.20 35.50
CA ARG A 257 -48.29 14.99 35.74
C ARG A 257 -48.97 16.24 36.30
N LYS A 258 -48.28 17.05 37.10
CA LYS A 258 -48.78 18.35 37.59
C LYS A 258 -48.85 19.39 36.46
N ARG A 259 -47.84 19.44 35.60
CA ARG A 259 -47.80 20.35 34.44
C ARG A 259 -48.90 20.09 33.41
N VAL A 260 -49.22 18.82 33.15
CA VAL A 260 -50.34 18.46 32.24
C VAL A 260 -51.70 18.81 32.85
N ALA A 261 -51.86 18.68 34.17
CA ALA A 261 -53.08 19.08 34.86
C ALA A 261 -53.29 20.61 34.87
N GLU A 262 -52.23 21.40 35.06
CA GLU A 262 -52.30 22.87 35.00
C GLU A 262 -52.62 23.38 33.58
N LEU A 263 -52.00 22.80 32.54
CA LEU A 263 -52.30 23.12 31.14
C LEU A 263 -53.75 22.78 30.76
N ALA A 264 -54.26 21.64 31.21
CA ALA A 264 -55.65 21.25 30.98
C ALA A 264 -56.64 22.19 31.70
N ALA A 265 -56.29 22.67 32.89
CA ALA A 265 -57.11 23.63 33.64
C ALA A 265 -57.09 25.05 33.03
N HIS A 266 -55.98 25.45 32.38
CA HIS A 266 -55.88 26.73 31.67
C HIS A 266 -56.70 26.73 30.37
N LEU A 267 -56.69 25.63 29.62
CA LEU A 267 -57.45 25.48 28.38
C LEU A 267 -58.98 25.46 28.63
N ARG A 268 -59.44 24.84 29.72
CA ARG A 268 -60.86 24.85 30.11
C ARG A 268 -61.37 26.23 30.53
N ARG A 269 -60.51 27.08 31.11
CA ARG A 269 -60.89 28.45 31.49
C ARG A 269 -61.04 29.38 30.28
N ARG A 270 -60.26 29.17 29.21
CA ARG A 270 -60.43 29.93 27.95
C ARG A 270 -61.69 29.56 27.16
N GLN A 271 -62.18 28.32 27.26
CA GLN A 271 -63.40 27.88 26.56
C GLN A 271 -64.72 28.34 27.22
N ARG A 272 -64.70 28.89 28.44
CA ARG A 272 -65.91 29.38 29.14
C ARG A 272 -66.07 30.91 29.12
N ALA A 273 -65.14 31.63 28.49
CA ALA A 273 -65.13 33.09 28.44
C ALA A 273 -65.36 33.66 27.03
N ASN A 274 -65.92 32.84 26.13
CA ASN A 274 -66.37 33.19 24.78
C ASN A 274 -67.65 32.41 24.48
#